data_AF-A0A1A8WNV9-F1
#
_entry.id   AF-A0A1A8WNV9-F1
#
_cell.length_a   1.000
_cell.length_b   1.000
_cell.length_c   1.000
_cell.angle_alpha   90.00
_cell.angle_beta   90.00
_cell.angle_gamma   90.00
#
_symmetry.space_group_name_H-M   'P 1'
#
loop_
_entity.id
_entity.type
_entity.pdbx_description
1 polymer ?
#
loop_
_entity_poly.entity_id
_entity_poly.type
_entity_poly.pdbx_seq_one_letter_code
_entity_poly.pdbx_strand_id
1 'polypeptide(L)'
;MKVTLEDDKLGLLATKYNYYNFDYNKVYCTDNTFYSYVKNELDDIPSINNISDKLLKAVCYIHNNKDRSNFDKEICSYLYYWIGDVLFASFDNTFFDKVISILYQDLRYSDQCKLCEPIYREINNTDFQKIKIMHDFSADYGNYKIDIANPNAPCNVNYKNYLYNYVENYKKFFSYCEIVQKTDKHCEEFHKFFGDKKYGELSILSCVIEETSRRIELLSDKGD
;
A
#
# COMPACT_ATOMS: atom_id res chain seq x y z
N MET A 1 -16.58 -9.11 -25.26
CA MET A 1 -15.11 -9.05 -25.36
C MET A 1 -14.56 -9.08 -23.95
N LYS A 2 -13.79 -10.11 -23.56
CA LYS A 2 -13.14 -10.12 -22.25
C LYS A 2 -12.04 -9.06 -22.24
N VAL A 3 -11.94 -8.32 -21.14
CA VAL A 3 -10.90 -7.32 -20.95
C VAL A 3 -9.66 -8.02 -20.41
N THR A 4 -8.53 -7.85 -21.08
CA THR A 4 -7.23 -8.33 -20.60
C THR A 4 -6.75 -7.41 -19.48
N LEU A 5 -6.33 -7.99 -18.36
CA LEU A 5 -5.75 -7.28 -17.22
C LEU A 5 -4.30 -6.91 -17.54
N GLU A 6 -4.07 -5.63 -17.82
CA GLU A 6 -2.77 -5.08 -18.22
C GLU A 6 -2.23 -4.09 -17.17
N ASP A 7 -1.13 -3.41 -17.49
CA ASP A 7 -0.43 -2.51 -16.56
C ASP A 7 -1.30 -1.32 -16.13
N ASP A 8 -2.22 -0.87 -16.99
CA ASP A 8 -3.22 0.15 -16.64
C ASP A 8 -4.12 -0.32 -15.49
N LYS A 9 -4.49 -1.61 -15.46
CA LYS A 9 -5.27 -2.19 -14.35
C LYS A 9 -4.44 -2.26 -13.07
N LEU A 10 -3.13 -2.54 -13.16
CA LEU A 10 -2.25 -2.44 -12.00
C LEU A 10 -2.19 -1.01 -11.46
N GLY A 11 -2.21 0.01 -12.33
CA GLY A 11 -2.23 1.41 -11.92
C GLY A 11 -3.50 1.83 -11.16
N LEU A 12 -4.59 1.08 -11.31
CA LEU A 12 -5.86 1.31 -10.63
C LEU A 12 -5.99 0.59 -9.28
N LEU A 13 -5.00 -0.23 -8.89
CA LEU A 13 -4.93 -0.79 -7.55
C LEU A 13 -4.83 0.36 -6.53
N ALA A 14 -5.53 0.23 -5.41
CA ALA A 14 -5.60 1.29 -4.39
C ALA A 14 -4.20 1.72 -3.92
N THR A 15 -3.30 0.77 -3.69
CA THR A 15 -1.92 1.06 -3.28
C THR A 15 -1.16 1.82 -4.37
N LYS A 16 -1.16 1.33 -5.62
CA LYS A 16 -0.48 1.97 -6.75
C LYS A 16 -0.99 3.38 -7.01
N TYR A 17 -2.31 3.55 -6.98
CA TYR A 17 -2.94 4.85 -7.19
C TYR A 17 -2.52 5.86 -6.10
N ASN A 18 -2.57 5.47 -4.83
CA ASN A 18 -2.20 6.36 -3.74
C ASN A 18 -0.69 6.65 -3.70
N TYR A 19 0.16 5.64 -3.89
CA TYR A 19 1.63 5.83 -3.95
C TYR A 19 2.03 6.73 -5.11
N TYR A 20 1.43 6.55 -6.28
CA TYR A 20 1.62 7.45 -7.41
C TYR A 20 1.25 8.90 -7.05
N ASN A 21 0.12 9.10 -6.37
CA ASN A 21 -0.30 10.44 -5.96
C ASN A 21 0.70 11.09 -4.99
N PHE A 22 1.32 10.33 -4.09
CA PHE A 22 2.35 10.86 -3.19
C PHE A 22 3.67 11.17 -3.92
N ASP A 23 4.04 10.39 -4.93
CA ASP A 23 5.26 10.62 -5.71
C ASP A 23 5.14 11.81 -6.67
N TYR A 24 3.97 12.02 -7.28
CA TYR A 24 3.84 12.91 -8.43
C TYR A 24 2.93 14.12 -8.23
N ASN A 25 2.04 14.15 -7.23
CA ASN A 25 1.29 15.38 -6.95
C ASN A 25 2.24 16.44 -6.39
N LYS A 26 2.50 17.47 -7.19
CA LYS A 26 3.37 18.61 -6.83
C LYS A 26 2.59 19.68 -6.05
N VAL A 27 1.87 19.25 -5.02
CA VAL A 27 1.02 20.14 -4.24
C VAL A 27 1.75 20.54 -2.97
N TYR A 28 1.91 21.85 -2.78
CA TYR A 28 2.37 22.44 -1.54
C TYR A 28 1.19 22.94 -0.70
N CYS A 29 1.44 23.17 0.57
CA CYS A 29 0.50 23.73 1.53
C CYS A 29 1.17 24.86 2.33
N THR A 30 1.97 25.70 1.65
CA THR A 30 2.85 26.73 2.23
C THR A 30 2.15 27.78 3.07
N ASP A 31 0.89 28.06 2.77
CA ASP A 31 0.09 29.03 3.51
C ASP A 31 -0.38 28.48 4.87
N ASN A 32 -0.14 27.20 5.14
CA ASN A 32 -0.49 26.57 6.40
C ASN A 32 0.69 26.60 7.40
N THR A 33 0.39 26.96 8.65
CA THR A 33 1.37 26.94 9.75
C THR A 33 2.02 25.57 9.94
N PHE A 34 1.26 24.48 9.74
CA PHE A 34 1.73 23.10 9.69
C PHE A 34 2.95 22.94 8.77
N TYR A 35 2.87 23.46 7.54
CA TYR A 35 3.92 23.29 6.54
C TYR A 35 5.23 23.92 7.02
N SER A 36 5.17 25.16 7.52
CA SER A 36 6.36 25.86 8.00
C SER A 36 7.02 25.16 9.18
N TYR A 37 6.23 24.63 10.12
CA TYR A 37 6.74 23.90 11.28
C TYR A 37 7.42 22.61 10.85
N VAL A 38 6.73 21.74 10.09
CA VAL A 38 7.30 20.47 9.64
C VAL A 38 8.52 20.69 8.78
N LYS A 39 8.51 21.68 7.88
CA LYS A 39 9.67 22.01 7.06
C LYS A 39 10.89 22.38 7.92
N ASN A 40 10.72 23.25 8.92
CA ASN A 40 11.82 23.64 9.79
C ASN A 40 12.39 22.44 10.56
N GLU A 41 11.53 21.58 11.12
CA GLU A 41 11.96 20.38 11.86
C GLU A 41 12.71 19.38 10.96
N LEU A 42 12.30 19.25 9.68
CA LEU A 42 13.00 18.40 8.72
C LEU A 42 14.33 19.02 8.25
N ASP A 43 14.41 20.35 8.08
CA ASP A 43 15.63 21.06 7.68
C ASP A 43 16.73 20.95 8.76
N ASP A 44 16.34 20.78 10.03
CA ASP A 44 17.24 20.49 11.16
C ASP A 44 17.82 19.07 11.15
N ILE A 45 17.50 18.27 10.13
CA ILE A 45 18.05 16.94 9.90
C ILE A 45 18.78 16.93 8.54
N PRO A 46 20.03 17.42 8.47
CA PRO A 46 20.73 17.58 7.19
C PRO A 46 20.81 16.31 6.34
N SER A 47 20.84 15.14 6.99
CA SER A 47 20.88 13.84 6.33
C SER A 47 19.67 13.53 5.45
N ILE A 48 18.48 14.11 5.72
CA ILE A 48 17.25 13.83 4.94
C ILE A 48 16.91 14.92 3.91
N ASN A 49 17.77 15.93 3.73
CA ASN A 49 17.51 17.08 2.87
C ASN A 49 17.12 16.69 1.43
N ASN A 50 17.66 15.57 0.92
CA ASN A 50 17.37 15.06 -0.42
C ASN A 50 15.92 14.53 -0.57
N ILE A 51 15.25 14.15 0.52
CA ILE A 51 13.88 13.61 0.51
C ILE A 51 12.86 14.50 1.24
N SER A 52 13.31 15.51 2.00
CA SER A 52 12.44 16.40 2.79
C SER A 52 11.29 17.01 1.96
N ASP A 53 11.60 17.60 0.79
CA ASP A 53 10.59 18.19 -0.10
C ASP A 53 9.58 17.14 -0.63
N LYS A 54 10.04 15.91 -0.88
CA LYS A 54 9.20 14.80 -1.31
C LYS A 54 8.22 14.38 -0.20
N LEU A 55 8.70 14.29 1.05
CA LEU A 55 7.87 13.98 2.21
C LEU A 55 6.82 15.08 2.47
N LEU A 56 7.24 16.35 2.42
CA LEU A 56 6.35 17.50 2.63
C LEU A 56 5.19 17.53 1.62
N LYS A 57 5.47 17.27 0.34
CA LYS A 57 4.44 17.22 -0.72
C LYS A 57 3.40 16.13 -0.46
N ALA A 58 3.84 14.93 -0.07
CA ALA A 58 2.93 13.83 0.22
C ALA A 58 2.01 14.15 1.40
N VAL A 59 2.54 14.77 2.46
CA VAL A 59 1.72 15.17 3.60
C VAL A 59 0.79 16.35 3.27
N CYS A 60 1.25 17.32 2.47
CA CYS A 60 0.40 18.40 1.97
C CYS A 60 -0.73 17.88 1.09
N TYR A 61 -0.50 16.83 0.31
CA TYR A 61 -1.56 16.20 -0.48
C TYR A 61 -2.70 15.72 0.43
N ILE A 62 -2.41 15.04 1.55
CA ILE A 62 -3.45 14.65 2.51
C ILE A 62 -4.11 15.87 3.14
N HIS A 63 -3.31 16.84 3.61
CA HIS A 63 -3.82 18.04 4.27
C HIS A 63 -4.82 18.81 3.37
N ASN A 64 -4.49 19.02 2.10
CA ASN A 64 -5.31 19.79 1.17
C ASN A 64 -6.58 19.05 0.71
N ASN A 65 -6.65 17.74 0.94
CA ASN A 65 -7.79 16.90 0.56
C ASN A 65 -8.69 16.55 1.76
N LYS A 66 -8.30 16.88 2.99
CA LYS A 66 -8.97 16.43 4.23
C LYS A 66 -10.45 16.84 4.35
N ASP A 67 -10.83 17.97 3.78
CA ASP A 67 -12.19 18.51 3.87
C ASP A 67 -13.09 18.11 2.69
N ARG A 68 -12.57 17.29 1.76
CA ARG A 68 -13.38 16.78 0.65
C ARG A 68 -14.39 15.76 1.17
N SER A 69 -15.60 15.81 0.64
CA SER A 69 -16.71 14.93 1.07
C SER A 69 -16.43 13.43 0.90
N ASN A 70 -15.45 13.07 0.06
CA ASN A 70 -15.01 11.71 -0.20
C ASN A 70 -13.63 11.40 0.41
N PHE A 71 -13.16 12.18 1.39
CA PHE A 71 -11.91 11.90 2.07
C PHE A 71 -12.01 10.58 2.85
N ASP A 72 -11.15 9.64 2.49
CA ASP A 72 -11.06 8.34 3.16
C ASP A 72 -9.85 8.32 4.09
N LYS A 73 -10.08 7.96 5.36
CA LYS A 73 -9.01 7.83 6.36
C LYS A 73 -8.05 6.68 6.06
N GLU A 74 -8.42 5.73 5.20
CA GLU A 74 -7.48 4.72 4.69
C GLU A 74 -6.26 5.34 4.02
N ILE A 75 -6.35 6.58 3.51
CA ILE A 75 -5.20 7.29 2.95
C ILE A 75 -4.03 7.44 3.91
N CYS A 76 -4.30 7.45 5.22
CA CYS A 76 -3.30 7.53 6.25
C CYS A 76 -2.42 6.26 6.31
N SER A 77 -2.96 5.07 6.06
CA SER A 77 -2.14 3.85 6.04
C SER A 77 -1.27 3.81 4.78
N TYR A 78 -1.82 4.19 3.62
CA TYR A 78 -1.01 4.35 2.40
C TYR A 78 0.14 5.34 2.61
N LEU A 79 -0.14 6.50 3.23
CA LEU A 79 0.92 7.48 3.54
C LEU A 79 2.00 6.86 4.44
N TYR A 80 1.60 6.13 5.49
CA TYR A 80 2.53 5.52 6.43
C TYR A 80 3.50 4.56 5.72
N TYR A 81 2.97 3.63 4.94
CA TYR A 81 3.80 2.65 4.24
C TYR A 81 4.61 3.28 3.09
N TRP A 82 4.10 4.32 2.44
CA TRP A 82 4.87 5.05 1.44
C TRP A 82 6.04 5.83 2.06
N ILE A 83 5.81 6.55 3.17
CA ILE A 83 6.88 7.27 3.90
C ILE A 83 7.96 6.28 4.33
N GLY A 84 7.56 5.13 4.87
CA GLY A 84 8.52 4.13 5.31
C GLY A 84 9.38 3.57 4.18
N ASP A 85 8.81 3.30 3.00
CA ASP A 85 9.60 2.92 1.82
C ASP A 85 10.60 4.01 1.43
N VAL A 86 10.18 5.28 1.41
CA VAL A 86 11.08 6.41 1.11
C VAL A 86 12.24 6.49 2.11
N LEU A 87 11.95 6.31 3.40
CA LEU A 87 12.95 6.37 4.47
C LEU A 87 13.93 5.19 4.41
N PHE A 88 13.43 3.96 4.32
CA PHE A 88 14.27 2.76 4.28
C PHE A 88 15.04 2.59 2.96
N ALA A 89 14.58 3.19 1.86
CA ALA A 89 15.36 3.26 0.62
C ALA A 89 16.52 4.26 0.71
N SER A 90 16.42 5.26 1.60
CA SER A 90 17.40 6.34 1.70
C SER A 90 18.40 6.13 2.86
N PHE A 91 17.97 5.47 3.95
CA PHE A 91 18.75 5.33 5.17
C PHE A 91 18.50 4.00 5.89
N ASP A 92 19.50 3.53 6.63
CA ASP A 92 19.35 2.44 7.59
C ASP A 92 18.69 2.97 8.87
N ASN A 93 17.48 2.48 9.22
CA ASN A 93 16.59 2.67 10.40
C ASN A 93 16.68 3.96 11.28
N THR A 94 17.86 4.56 11.46
CA THR A 94 18.29 5.74 12.22
C THR A 94 17.29 6.90 12.26
N PHE A 95 16.65 7.22 11.14
CA PHE A 95 15.78 8.41 11.06
C PHE A 95 14.29 8.09 11.02
N PHE A 96 13.90 6.81 11.05
CA PHE A 96 12.51 6.42 10.87
C PHE A 96 11.61 7.04 11.94
N ASP A 97 11.91 6.78 13.22
CA ASP A 97 11.10 7.27 14.34
C ASP A 97 11.05 8.80 14.40
N LYS A 98 12.20 9.46 14.26
CA LYS A 98 12.29 10.93 14.28
C LYS A 98 11.44 11.55 13.16
N VAL A 99 11.56 11.07 11.94
CA VAL A 99 10.83 11.63 10.80
C VAL A 99 9.34 11.30 10.87
N ILE A 100 8.95 10.06 11.23
CA ILE A 100 7.55 9.70 11.42
C ILE A 100 6.90 10.56 12.51
N SER A 101 7.60 10.79 13.62
CA SER A 101 7.11 11.65 14.69
C SER A 101 6.86 13.09 14.20
N ILE A 102 7.82 13.69 13.49
CA ILE A 102 7.68 15.04 12.93
C ILE A 102 6.49 15.13 11.96
N LEU A 103 6.39 14.20 10.99
CA LEU A 103 5.37 14.27 9.95
C LEU A 103 3.94 14.08 10.48
N TYR A 104 3.75 13.20 11.47
CA TYR A 104 2.43 12.84 11.98
C TYR A 104 1.98 13.65 13.21
N GLN A 105 2.88 14.33 13.91
CA GLN A 105 2.52 15.12 15.09
C GLN A 105 1.53 16.24 14.74
N ASP A 106 1.71 16.89 13.59
CA ASP A 106 0.95 18.09 13.22
C ASP A 106 0.01 17.88 12.03
N LEU A 107 -0.05 16.65 11.48
CA LEU A 107 -1.07 16.28 10.52
C LEU A 107 -2.42 16.12 11.23
N ARG A 108 -3.11 17.25 11.45
CA ARG A 108 -4.34 17.36 12.25
C ARG A 108 -5.52 17.97 11.49
N TYR A 109 -6.73 17.59 11.88
CA TYR A 109 -7.99 18.25 11.49
C TYR A 109 -8.18 19.56 12.25
N SER A 110 -7.91 19.53 13.56
CA SER A 110 -7.98 20.66 14.49
C SER A 110 -6.96 20.46 15.61
N ASP A 111 -6.79 21.44 16.50
CA ASP A 111 -5.89 21.34 17.65
C ASP A 111 -6.11 20.07 18.50
N GLN A 112 -7.35 19.56 18.51
CA GLN A 112 -7.77 18.43 19.33
C GLN A 112 -7.92 17.09 18.56
N CYS A 113 -7.90 17.09 17.23
CA CYS A 113 -8.15 15.88 16.44
C CYS A 113 -7.09 15.65 15.37
N LYS A 114 -6.36 14.55 15.47
CA LYS A 114 -5.38 14.15 14.45
C LYS A 114 -6.07 13.67 13.18
N LEU A 115 -5.49 14.03 12.04
CA LEU A 115 -5.95 13.61 10.73
C LEU A 115 -5.47 12.20 10.42
N CYS A 116 -4.17 11.95 10.65
CA CYS A 116 -3.58 10.63 10.59
C CYS A 116 -2.75 10.36 11.86
N GLU A 117 -2.68 9.10 12.26
CA GLU A 117 -1.72 8.62 13.26
C GLU A 117 -0.77 7.62 12.61
N PRO A 118 0.51 7.57 13.05
CA PRO A 118 1.44 6.60 12.52
C PRO A 118 1.05 5.21 13.05
N ILE A 119 1.17 4.19 12.19
CA ILE A 119 0.88 2.80 12.57
C ILE A 119 1.88 2.33 13.62
N TYR A 120 3.17 2.59 13.38
CA TYR A 120 4.23 2.43 14.37
C TYR A 120 5.14 3.65 14.39
N ARG A 121 5.60 4.02 15.58
CA ARG A 121 6.67 5.03 15.71
C ARG A 121 8.03 4.41 15.42
N GLU A 122 8.28 3.24 15.99
CA GLU A 122 9.53 2.49 15.82
C GLU A 122 9.27 1.14 15.16
N ILE A 123 10.05 0.84 14.11
CA ILE A 123 10.07 -0.45 13.42
C ILE A 123 11.37 -0.58 12.62
N ASN A 124 11.90 -1.79 12.49
CA ASN A 124 13.05 -2.06 11.60
C ASN A 124 12.56 -2.34 10.17
N ASN A 125 13.43 -2.15 9.17
CA ASN A 125 13.10 -2.37 7.76
C ASN A 125 12.53 -3.78 7.49
N THR A 126 13.12 -4.84 8.04
CA THR A 126 12.68 -6.22 7.80
C THR A 126 11.21 -6.43 8.21
N ASP A 127 10.85 -5.95 9.40
CA ASP A 127 9.50 -6.11 9.93
C ASP A 127 8.52 -5.19 9.21
N PHE A 128 8.97 -3.98 8.87
CA PHE A 128 8.20 -3.04 8.08
C PHE A 128 7.80 -3.64 6.72
N GLN A 129 8.75 -4.20 5.97
CA GLN A 129 8.49 -4.75 4.63
C GLN A 129 7.51 -5.95 4.68
N LYS A 130 7.63 -6.80 5.70
CA LYS A 130 6.68 -7.91 5.94
C LYS A 130 5.27 -7.42 6.23
N ILE A 131 5.12 -6.38 7.04
CA ILE A 131 3.80 -5.83 7.38
C ILE A 131 3.22 -5.08 6.17
N LYS A 132 4.05 -4.32 5.46
CA LYS A 132 3.66 -3.59 4.26
C LYS A 132 3.10 -4.51 3.18
N ILE A 133 3.74 -5.64 2.90
CA ILE A 133 3.24 -6.55 1.86
C ILE A 133 1.87 -7.14 2.21
N MET A 134 1.58 -7.35 3.50
CA MET A 134 0.27 -7.78 3.98
C MET A 134 -0.78 -6.66 3.86
N HIS A 135 -0.42 -5.45 4.27
CA HIS A 135 -1.25 -4.27 4.09
C HIS A 135 -1.61 -4.05 2.62
N ASP A 136 -0.60 -4.00 1.74
CA ASP A 136 -0.79 -3.67 0.32
C ASP A 136 -1.72 -4.70 -0.35
N PHE A 137 -1.51 -5.99 -0.07
CA PHE A 137 -2.40 -7.01 -0.59
C PHE A 137 -3.82 -6.92 -0.03
N SER A 138 -3.97 -6.61 1.26
CA SER A 138 -5.29 -6.49 1.87
C SER A 138 -6.08 -5.31 1.31
N ALA A 139 -5.41 -4.18 1.10
CA ALA A 139 -5.96 -2.97 0.49
C ALA A 139 -6.38 -3.20 -0.97
N ASP A 140 -5.54 -3.86 -1.76
CA ASP A 140 -5.81 -4.11 -3.18
C ASP A 140 -6.80 -5.27 -3.41
N TYR A 141 -7.18 -6.02 -2.36
CA TYR A 141 -8.06 -7.18 -2.49
C TYR A 141 -9.40 -6.84 -3.15
N GLY A 142 -9.97 -5.66 -2.85
CA GLY A 142 -11.20 -5.20 -3.48
C GLY A 142 -11.08 -5.10 -5.00
N ASN A 143 -9.97 -4.56 -5.50
CA ASN A 143 -9.66 -4.48 -6.92
C ASN A 143 -9.51 -5.88 -7.53
N TYR A 144 -8.75 -6.77 -6.89
CA TYR A 144 -8.55 -8.14 -7.39
C TYR A 144 -9.84 -8.94 -7.46
N LYS A 145 -10.75 -8.76 -6.50
CA LYS A 145 -12.06 -9.42 -6.50
C LYS A 145 -12.90 -9.03 -7.72
N ILE A 146 -12.78 -7.77 -8.17
CA ILE A 146 -13.47 -7.28 -9.36
C ILE A 146 -12.76 -7.77 -10.63
N ASP A 147 -11.45 -7.57 -10.72
CA ASP A 147 -10.65 -7.91 -11.91
C ASP A 147 -10.69 -9.41 -12.23
N ILE A 148 -10.75 -10.26 -11.20
CA ILE A 148 -10.65 -11.72 -11.29
C ILE A 148 -11.99 -12.39 -10.89
N ALA A 149 -13.10 -11.65 -11.01
CA ALA A 149 -14.43 -12.22 -10.77
C ALA A 149 -14.74 -13.39 -11.73
N ASN A 150 -14.19 -13.33 -12.94
CA ASN A 150 -14.28 -14.41 -13.92
C ASN A 150 -13.11 -15.38 -13.74
N PRO A 151 -13.39 -16.69 -13.58
CA PRO A 151 -12.34 -17.71 -13.67
C PRO A 151 -11.55 -17.55 -14.97
N ASN A 152 -10.23 -17.69 -14.87
CA ASN A 152 -9.30 -17.57 -16.00
C ASN A 152 -9.28 -16.20 -16.69
N ALA A 153 -9.52 -15.11 -15.94
CA ALA A 153 -9.33 -13.75 -16.43
C ALA A 153 -7.98 -13.62 -17.17
N PRO A 154 -7.98 -13.19 -18.46
CA PRO A 154 -6.75 -13.01 -19.20
C PRO A 154 -5.95 -11.84 -18.62
N CYS A 155 -4.64 -11.99 -18.51
CA CYS A 155 -3.75 -10.95 -18.00
C CYS A 155 -2.39 -10.97 -18.71
N ASN A 156 -1.66 -9.88 -18.62
CA ASN A 156 -0.26 -9.83 -19.06
C ASN A 156 0.68 -10.44 -17.99
N VAL A 157 1.95 -10.60 -18.35
CA VAL A 157 2.97 -11.19 -17.46
C VAL A 157 3.21 -10.32 -16.22
N ASN A 158 3.20 -9.00 -16.37
CA ASN A 158 3.45 -8.07 -15.28
C ASN A 158 2.38 -8.16 -14.19
N TYR A 159 1.10 -8.11 -14.59
CA TYR A 159 -0.05 -8.26 -13.69
C TYR A 159 0.01 -9.61 -12.98
N LYS A 160 0.26 -10.68 -13.73
CA LYS A 160 0.38 -12.03 -13.17
C LYS A 160 1.47 -12.12 -12.11
N ASN A 161 2.66 -11.61 -12.41
CA ASN A 161 3.79 -11.65 -11.48
C ASN A 161 3.53 -10.82 -10.22
N TYR A 162 2.90 -9.66 -10.37
CA TYR A 162 2.55 -8.78 -9.25
C TYR A 162 1.56 -9.47 -8.30
N LEU A 163 0.47 -10.01 -8.84
CA LEU A 163 -0.51 -10.77 -8.05
C LEU A 163 0.10 -12.03 -7.42
N TYR A 164 0.90 -12.77 -8.19
CA TYR A 164 1.56 -13.99 -7.71
C TYR A 164 2.43 -13.71 -6.47
N ASN A 165 3.19 -12.61 -6.48
CA ASN A 165 4.00 -12.23 -5.33
C ASN A 165 3.15 -12.04 -4.05
N TYR A 166 2.00 -11.36 -4.16
CA TYR A 166 1.11 -11.19 -3.00
C TYR A 166 0.51 -12.51 -2.52
N VAL A 167 0.02 -13.34 -3.45
CA VAL A 167 -0.59 -14.63 -3.12
C VAL A 167 0.42 -15.57 -2.44
N GLU A 168 1.65 -15.64 -2.93
CA GLU A 168 2.68 -16.48 -2.32
C GLU A 168 3.11 -15.99 -0.94
N ASN A 169 3.19 -14.68 -0.73
CA ASN A 169 3.47 -14.14 0.60
C ASN A 169 2.31 -14.40 1.57
N TYR A 170 1.06 -14.23 1.12
CA TYR A 170 -0.11 -14.56 1.93
C TYR A 170 -0.12 -16.02 2.37
N LYS A 171 0.16 -16.98 1.46
CA LYS A 171 0.26 -18.40 1.81
C LYS A 171 1.32 -18.66 2.88
N LYS A 172 2.49 -18.00 2.78
CA LYS A 172 3.56 -18.11 3.77
C LYS A 172 3.12 -17.58 5.13
N PHE A 173 2.53 -16.39 5.19
CA PHE A 173 2.04 -15.80 6.45
C PHE A 173 0.89 -16.61 7.05
N PHE A 174 -0.06 -17.09 6.24
CA PHE A 174 -1.12 -17.97 6.71
C PHE A 174 -0.54 -19.25 7.32
N SER A 175 0.39 -19.92 6.64
CA SER A 175 1.06 -21.10 7.18
C SER A 175 1.78 -20.79 8.51
N TYR A 176 2.49 -19.67 8.55
CA TYR A 176 3.22 -19.24 9.74
C TYR A 176 2.31 -18.92 10.95
N CYS A 177 1.21 -18.21 10.71
CA CYS A 177 0.34 -17.69 11.77
C CYS A 177 -0.80 -18.63 12.15
N GLU A 178 -1.39 -19.34 11.19
CA GLU A 178 -2.59 -20.16 11.42
C GLU A 178 -2.26 -21.65 11.55
N ILE A 179 -1.28 -22.15 10.77
CA ILE A 179 -0.89 -23.57 10.81
C ILE A 179 0.16 -23.83 11.89
N VAL A 180 1.25 -23.05 11.87
CA VAL A 180 2.32 -23.13 12.88
C VAL A 180 1.93 -22.41 14.17
N GLN A 181 0.89 -21.56 14.14
CA GLN A 181 0.33 -20.88 15.31
C GLN A 181 1.33 -19.97 16.03
N LYS A 182 2.13 -19.23 15.25
CA LYS A 182 2.98 -18.18 15.80
C LYS A 182 2.13 -17.00 16.27
N THR A 183 2.60 -16.33 17.32
CA THR A 183 1.86 -15.26 18.01
C THR A 183 2.69 -13.99 18.13
N ASP A 184 3.69 -13.81 17.26
CA ASP A 184 4.43 -12.55 17.20
C ASP A 184 3.62 -11.45 16.49
N LYS A 185 4.19 -10.24 16.53
CA LYS A 185 3.59 -9.03 15.97
C LYS A 185 3.21 -9.16 14.48
N HIS A 186 3.90 -9.98 13.68
CA HIS A 186 3.50 -10.18 12.29
C HIS A 186 2.17 -10.92 12.19
N CYS A 187 1.92 -11.86 13.09
CA CYS A 187 0.66 -12.57 13.13
C CYS A 187 -0.48 -11.70 13.67
N GLU A 188 -0.21 -10.80 14.61
CA GLU A 188 -1.19 -9.78 15.03
C GLU A 188 -1.66 -8.92 13.83
N GLU A 189 -0.72 -8.41 13.03
CA GLU A 189 -1.07 -7.65 11.83
C GLU A 189 -1.71 -8.50 10.74
N PHE A 190 -1.27 -9.75 10.57
CA PHE A 190 -1.90 -10.70 9.65
C PHE A 190 -3.40 -10.86 9.97
N HIS A 191 -3.75 -11.11 11.24
CA HIS A 191 -5.15 -11.24 11.64
C HIS A 191 -5.92 -9.93 11.47
N LYS A 192 -5.29 -8.78 11.72
CA LYS A 192 -5.91 -7.47 11.49
C LYS A 192 -6.24 -7.24 10.01
N PHE A 193 -5.35 -7.64 9.10
CA PHE A 193 -5.54 -7.44 7.67
C PHE A 193 -6.42 -8.51 7.00
N PHE A 194 -6.43 -9.74 7.53
CA PHE A 194 -7.02 -10.89 6.85
C PHE A 194 -7.99 -11.73 7.71
N GLY A 195 -8.24 -11.39 8.98
CA GLY A 195 -8.93 -12.27 9.94
C GLY A 195 -10.30 -12.80 9.49
N ASP A 196 -11.09 -11.98 8.79
CA ASP A 196 -12.39 -12.42 8.26
C ASP A 196 -12.29 -13.10 6.88
N LYS A 197 -11.12 -13.02 6.23
CA LYS A 197 -10.89 -13.51 4.87
C LYS A 197 -10.47 -14.98 4.92
N LYS A 198 -11.18 -15.82 4.19
CA LYS A 198 -10.87 -17.25 4.14
C LYS A 198 -9.59 -17.49 3.33
N TYR A 199 -8.77 -18.45 3.78
CA TYR A 199 -7.60 -18.92 3.03
C TYR A 199 -7.92 -19.20 1.56
N GLY A 200 -9.03 -19.89 1.31
CA GLY A 200 -9.47 -20.28 -0.03
C GLY A 200 -9.90 -19.12 -0.92
N GLU A 201 -10.08 -17.90 -0.42
CA GLU A 201 -10.42 -16.73 -1.24
C GLU A 201 -9.17 -16.04 -1.80
N LEU A 202 -8.15 -15.87 -0.96
CA LEU A 202 -6.93 -15.13 -1.30
C LEU A 202 -5.87 -16.03 -1.93
N SER A 203 -5.73 -17.27 -1.45
CA SER A 203 -4.65 -18.18 -1.88
C SER A 203 -4.80 -18.72 -3.31
N ILE A 204 -6.00 -18.60 -3.88
CA ILE A 204 -6.33 -19.10 -5.22
C ILE A 204 -6.37 -18.00 -6.28
N LEU A 205 -6.23 -16.74 -5.88
CA LEU A 205 -6.26 -15.62 -6.83
C LEU A 205 -5.18 -15.82 -7.88
N SER A 206 -5.61 -15.84 -9.13
CA SER A 206 -4.72 -16.06 -10.26
C SER A 206 -5.38 -15.56 -11.54
N CYS A 207 -4.54 -15.25 -12.52
CA CYS A 207 -4.97 -14.89 -13.86
C CYS A 207 -4.17 -15.71 -14.88
N VAL A 208 -4.72 -15.86 -16.09
CA VAL A 208 -4.13 -16.67 -17.15
C VAL A 208 -3.50 -15.74 -18.17
N ILE A 209 -2.27 -16.06 -18.62
CA ILE A 209 -1.62 -15.27 -19.66
C ILE A 209 -2.51 -15.26 -20.90
N GLU A 210 -2.75 -14.09 -21.49
CA GLU A 210 -3.75 -13.89 -22.55
C GLU A 210 -3.66 -14.93 -23.69
N GLU A 211 -2.45 -15.22 -24.20
CA GLU A 211 -2.26 -16.23 -25.25
C GLU A 211 -2.75 -17.62 -24.84
N THR A 212 -2.50 -18.00 -23.58
CA THR A 212 -2.98 -19.27 -23.01
C THR A 212 -4.48 -19.25 -22.80
N SER A 213 -5.04 -18.12 -22.36
CA SER A 213 -6.48 -17.95 -22.13
C SER A 213 -7.27 -18.15 -23.44
N ARG A 214 -6.82 -17.52 -24.54
CA ARG A 214 -7.40 -17.71 -25.89
C ARG A 214 -7.38 -19.17 -26.36
N ARG A 215 -6.31 -19.92 -26.04
CA ARG A 215 -6.23 -21.36 -26.39
C ARG A 215 -7.22 -22.21 -25.59
N ILE A 216 -7.42 -21.90 -24.31
CA ILE A 216 -8.39 -22.62 -23.47
C ILE A 216 -9.81 -22.43 -24.01
N GLU A 217 -10.17 -21.20 -24.41
CA GLU A 217 -11.48 -20.89 -25.01
C GLU A 217 -11.72 -21.65 -26.32
N LEU A 218 -10.72 -21.66 -27.21
CA LEU A 218 -10.81 -22.42 -28.46
C LEU A 218 -10.95 -23.93 -28.26
N LEU A 219 -10.54 -24.46 -27.11
CA LEU A 219 -10.69 -25.86 -26.76
C LEU A 219 -12.04 -26.15 -26.10
N SER A 220 -12.59 -25.22 -25.31
CA SER A 220 -13.94 -25.36 -24.76
C SER A 220 -15.02 -25.31 -25.84
N ASP A 221 -14.87 -24.41 -26.83
CA ASP A 221 -15.86 -24.23 -27.89
C ASP A 221 -15.91 -25.40 -28.90
N LYS A 222 -14.92 -26.31 -28.85
CA LYS A 222 -14.86 -27.52 -29.69
C LYS A 222 -15.40 -28.76 -28.99
N GLY A 223 -15.73 -28.66 -27.70
CA GLY A 223 -16.22 -29.77 -26.88
C GLY A 223 -17.73 -29.81 -26.71
N ASP A 224 -18.45 -28.78 -27.19
CA ASP A 224 -19.92 -28.67 -27.26
C ASP A 224 -20.43 -28.99 -28.68
#